data_AF-A0A316NBZ2-F1
#
_entry.id   AF-A0A316NBZ2-F1
#
_cell.length_a   1.000
_cell.length_b   1.000
_cell.length_c   1.000
_cell.angle_alpha   90.00
_cell.angle_beta   90.00
_cell.angle_gamma   90.00
#
_symmetry.space_group_name_H-M   'P 1'
#
loop_
_entity.id
_entity.type
_entity.pdbx_description
1 polymer ?
#
loop_
_entity_poly.entity_id
_entity_poly.type
_entity_poly.pdbx_seq_one_letter_code
_entity_poly.pdbx_strand_id
1 'polypeptide(L)' 'MAVFRIPNIPKTTNKTIRIPNDLVEGVEQAIRGKECTFSAFVVAAIRIALEEVAEQQKRDKSL' A
#
# COMPACT_ATOMS: atom_id res chain seq x y z
N MET A 1 -31.94 12.01 15.24
CA MET A 1 -31.94 11.12 14.06
C MET A 1 -30.58 11.16 13.42
N ALA A 2 -29.82 10.07 13.45
CA ALA A 2 -28.53 10.00 12.77
C ALA A 2 -28.78 9.83 11.27
N VAL A 3 -28.30 10.77 10.47
CA VAL A 3 -28.38 10.68 9.00
C VAL A 3 -27.32 9.69 8.54
N PHE A 4 -27.73 8.52 8.07
CA PHE A 4 -26.83 7.55 7.47
C PHE A 4 -26.21 8.15 6.21
N ARG A 5 -24.92 8.52 6.29
CA ARG A 5 -24.13 8.91 5.12
C ARG A 5 -23.58 7.64 4.49
N ILE A 6 -23.86 7.47 3.19
CA ILE A 6 -23.32 6.36 2.41
C ILE A 6 -21.78 6.49 2.44
N PRO A 7 -21.05 5.45 2.89
CA PRO A 7 -19.59 5.49 2.92
C PRO A 7 -19.06 5.58 1.49
N ASN A 8 -18.34 6.66 1.18
CA ASN A 8 -17.62 6.80 -0.08
C ASN A 8 -16.31 6.03 0.02
N ILE A 9 -16.39 4.71 -0.14
CA ILE A 9 -15.20 3.87 -0.28
C ILE A 9 -14.55 4.16 -1.63
N PRO A 10 -13.24 4.49 -1.66
CA PRO A 10 -12.53 4.73 -2.90
C PRO A 10 -12.59 3.48 -3.79
N LYS A 11 -12.68 3.68 -5.11
CA LYS A 11 -12.73 2.59 -6.09
C LYS A 11 -11.44 1.75 -6.00
N THR A 12 -11.57 0.47 -5.70
CA THR A 12 -10.46 -0.49 -5.70
C THR A 12 -10.56 -1.43 -6.89
N THR A 13 -9.44 -1.81 -7.49
CA THR A 13 -9.37 -2.83 -8.54
C THR A 13 -8.49 -3.98 -8.05
N ASN A 14 -8.97 -5.22 -8.13
CA ASN A 14 -8.16 -6.39 -7.79
C ASN A 14 -7.11 -6.63 -8.89
N LYS A 15 -5.85 -6.80 -8.50
CA LYS A 15 -4.75 -7.19 -9.38
C LYS A 15 -4.03 -8.39 -8.75
N THR A 16 -3.99 -9.50 -9.47
CA THR A 16 -3.27 -10.71 -9.04
C THR A 16 -1.84 -10.67 -9.56
N ILE A 17 -0.87 -10.72 -8.65
CA ILE A 17 0.56 -10.80 -8.96
C ILE A 17 1.21 -11.91 -8.14
N ARG A 18 2.33 -12.45 -8.63
CA ARG A 18 3.13 -13.45 -7.92
C ARG A 18 4.22 -12.74 -7.13
N ILE A 19 4.24 -12.97 -5.82
CA ILE A 19 5.26 -12.42 -4.91
C ILE A 19 6.21 -13.57 -4.54
N PRO A 20 7.54 -13.37 -4.61
CA PRO A 20 8.52 -14.36 -4.14
C PRO A 20 8.27 -14.79 -2.69
N ASN A 21 8.47 -16.07 -2.38
CA ASN A 21 8.19 -16.62 -1.04
C ASN A 21 8.99 -15.92 0.07
N ASP A 22 10.27 -15.63 -0.19
CA ASP A 22 11.14 -14.92 0.74
C ASP A 22 10.54 -13.56 1.18
N LEU A 23 9.97 -12.82 0.22
CA LEU A 23 9.30 -11.55 0.52
C LEU A 23 7.97 -11.75 1.27
N VAL A 24 7.22 -12.81 0.96
CA VAL A 24 5.99 -13.12 1.69
C VAL A 24 6.32 -13.41 3.16
N GLU A 25 7.29 -14.28 3.40
CA GLU A 25 7.75 -14.64 4.74
C GLU A 25 8.30 -13.42 5.50
N GLY A 26 9.08 -12.56 4.83
CA GLY A 26 9.58 -11.33 5.43
C GLY A 26 8.47 -10.38 5.86
N VAL A 27 7.44 -10.20 5.02
CA VAL A 27 6.28 -9.37 5.36
C VAL A 27 5.48 -9.98 6.51
N GLU A 28 5.19 -11.29 6.46
CA GLU A 28 4.44 -11.99 7.51
C GLU A 28 5.15 -11.90 8.87
N GLN A 29 6.48 -12.02 8.89
CA GLN A 29 7.27 -11.81 10.10
C GLN A 29 7.20 -10.36 10.58
N ALA A 30 7.28 -9.39 9.67
CA ALA A 30 7.26 -7.96 10.01
C ALA A 30 5.91 -7.49 10.57
N ILE A 31 4.80 -8.11 10.15
CA ILE A 31 3.44 -7.81 10.65
C ILE A 31 3.01 -8.73 11.80
N ARG A 32 3.83 -9.71 12.19
CA ARG A 32 3.51 -10.63 13.28
C ARG A 32 3.29 -9.89 14.59
N GLY A 33 2.14 -10.12 15.22
CA GLY A 33 1.75 -9.45 16.46
C GLY A 33 1.31 -7.99 16.28
N LYS A 34 1.18 -7.51 15.03
CA LYS A 34 0.61 -6.20 14.71
C LYS A 34 -0.82 -6.38 14.19
N GLU A 35 -1.68 -5.40 14.45
CA GLU A 35 -3.02 -5.35 13.88
C GLU A 35 -2.97 -4.85 12.42
N CYS A 36 -2.27 -5.57 11.56
CA CYS A 36 -2.10 -5.22 10.15
C CYS A 36 -2.21 -6.47 9.26
N THR A 37 -2.88 -6.33 8.11
CA THR A 37 -2.99 -7.41 7.12
C THR A 37 -1.88 -7.30 6.08
N PHE A 38 -1.55 -8.43 5.44
CA PHE A 38 -0.59 -8.45 4.34
C PHE A 38 -0.94 -7.45 3.24
N SER A 39 -2.22 -7.37 2.85
CA SER A 39 -2.68 -6.42 1.83
C SER A 39 -2.52 -4.96 2.27
N ALA A 40 -2.81 -4.63 3.54
CA ALA A 40 -2.62 -3.28 4.06
C ALA A 40 -1.13 -2.89 4.05
N PHE A 41 -0.25 -3.82 4.42
CA PHE A 41 1.21 -3.62 4.34
C PHE A 41 1.67 -3.36 2.91
N VAL A 42 1.26 -4.21 1.95
CA VAL A 42 1.64 -4.05 0.53
C VAL A 42 1.13 -2.73 -0.03
N VAL A 43 -0.11 -2.33 0.28
CA VAL A 43 -0.66 -1.05 -0.16
C VAL A 43 0.12 0.13 0.41
N ALA A 44 0.52 0.08 1.69
CA ALA A 44 1.33 1.12 2.31
C ALA A 44 2.73 1.21 1.65
N ALA A 45 3.38 0.07 1.44
CA ALA A 45 4.69 0.02 0.78
C ALA A 45 4.65 0.60 -0.64
N ILE A 46 3.63 0.26 -1.43
CA ILE A 46 3.46 0.79 -2.79
C ILE A 46 3.24 2.31 -2.77
N ARG A 47 2.47 2.83 -1.81
CA ARG A 47 2.24 4.28 -1.69
C ARG A 47 3.54 5.05 -1.45
N ILE A 48 4.36 4.56 -0.51
CA ILE A 48 5.66 5.18 -0.19
C ILE A 48 6.60 5.08 -1.40
N ALA A 49 6.67 3.91 -2.05
CA ALA A 49 7.49 3.74 -3.24
C ALA A 49 7.10 4.68 -4.39
N LEU A 50 5.79 4.92 -4.59
CA LEU A 50 5.32 5.87 -5.60
C LEU A 50 5.66 7.33 -5.25
N GLU A 51 5.60 7.70 -3.96
CA GLU A 51 5.98 9.03 -3.49
C GLU A 51 7.47 9.29 -3.72
N GLU A 52 8.34 8.35 -3.33
CA GLU A 52 9.79 8.42 -3.57
C GLU A 52 10.12 8.57 -5.06
N VAL A 53 9.48 7.80 -5.94
CA VAL A 53 9.66 7.91 -7.39
C VAL A 53 9.21 9.30 -7.89
N ALA A 54 8.07 9.81 -7.42
CA ALA A 54 7.59 11.12 -7.80
C ALA A 54 8.51 12.26 -7.30
N GLU A 55 9.08 12.12 -6.10
CA GLU A 55 10.06 13.08 -5.57
C GLU A 55 11.37 13.05 -6.35
N GLN A 56 11.87 11.86 -6.71
CA GLN A 56 13.05 11.72 -7.57
C GLN A 56 12.85 12.38 -8.92
N GLN A 57 11.68 12.18 -9.54
CA GLN A 57 11.34 12.83 -10.81
C GLN A 57 11.28 14.36 -10.70
N LYS A 58 10.76 14.90 -9.60
CA LYS A 58 10.74 16.37 -9.38
C LYS A 58 12.15 16.94 -9.20
N ARG A 59 13.03 16.22 -8.51
CA ARG A 59 14.44 16.63 -8.35
C ARG A 59 15.18 16.63 -9.69
N ASP A 60 15.02 15.58 -10.47
CA ASP A 60 15.65 15.44 -11.80
C ASP A 60 15.18 16.54 -12.77
N LYS A 61 13.89 16.91 -12.72
CA LYS A 61 13.30 17.95 -13.57
C LYS A 61 13.61 19.40 -13.14
N SER A 62 14.24 19.59 -11.98
CA SER A 62 14.69 20.89 -11.47
C SER A 62 16.17 21.16 -11.77
N LEU A 63 16.86 20.25 -12.45
CA LEU A 63 18.18 20.41 -13.06
C LEU A 63 18.05 20.68 -14.57
#